data_AF-A0A3B1ASC3-F1
#
_entry.id   AF-A0A3B1ASC3-F1
#
_cell.length_a   1.000
_cell.length_b   1.000
_cell.length_c   1.000
_cell.angle_alpha   90.00
_cell.angle_beta   90.00
_cell.angle_gamma   90.00
#
_symmetry.space_group_name_H-M   'P 1'
#
loop_
_entity.id
_entity.type
_entity.pdbx_description
1 polymer ?
#
loop_
_entity_poly.entity_id
_entity_poly.type
_entity_poly.pdbx_seq_one_letter_code
_entity_poly.pdbx_strand_id
1 'polypeptide(L)'
;MKTTTMGVKLDDSARDRLKRLGEAKNRTPHWLMKKAILEYLEKEETYEREKQEDMQRWQRYQDTGEHLNQDEMSVQLTRLADQARMKAAG
;
A
#
# COMPACT_ATOMS: atom_id res chain seq x y z
N MET A 1 12.95 13.10 -14.70
CA MET A 1 13.37 11.68 -14.60
C MET A 1 13.64 11.16 -16.01
N LYS A 2 14.76 10.45 -16.24
CA LYS A 2 14.98 9.75 -17.52
C LYS A 2 14.00 8.58 -17.61
N THR A 3 13.26 8.49 -18.72
CA THR A 3 12.39 7.35 -19.00
C THR A 3 13.09 6.41 -19.98
N THR A 4 13.19 5.14 -19.63
CA THR A 4 13.76 4.10 -20.50
C THR A 4 12.65 3.18 -20.99
N THR A 5 12.68 2.83 -22.28
CA THR A 5 11.74 1.87 -22.87
C THR A 5 12.09 0.46 -22.44
N MET A 6 11.13 -0.26 -21.86
CA MET A 6 11.25 -1.68 -21.53
C MET A 6 10.22 -2.49 -22.34
N GLY A 7 10.67 -3.58 -22.96
CA GLY A 7 9.79 -4.51 -23.67
C GLY A 7 9.16 -5.52 -22.74
N VAL A 8 7.85 -5.75 -22.86
CA VAL A 8 7.11 -6.79 -22.13
C VAL A 8 6.65 -7.85 -23.13
N LYS A 9 6.99 -9.12 -22.87
CA LYS A 9 6.52 -10.23 -23.70
C LYS A 9 5.09 -10.59 -23.29
N LEU A 10 4.17 -10.55 -24.24
CA LEU A 10 2.77 -10.92 -24.08
C LEU A 10 2.37 -11.85 -25.21
N ASP A 11 1.54 -12.84 -24.92
CA ASP A 11 0.94 -13.69 -25.94
C ASP A 11 -0.15 -12.96 -26.72
N ASP A 12 -0.59 -13.57 -27.83
CA ASP A 12 -1.58 -12.98 -28.73
C ASP A 12 -2.92 -12.75 -28.04
N SER A 13 -3.30 -13.67 -27.16
CA SER A 13 -4.52 -13.58 -26.36
C SER A 13 -4.53 -12.34 -25.46
N ALA A 14 -3.45 -12.08 -24.72
CA ALA A 14 -3.31 -10.91 -23.87
C ALA A 14 -3.28 -9.62 -24.69
N ARG A 15 -2.59 -9.61 -25.84
CA ARG A 15 -2.57 -8.45 -26.75
C ARG A 15 -3.97 -8.11 -27.25
N ASP A 16 -4.76 -9.09 -27.64
CA ASP A 16 -6.14 -8.86 -28.11
C ASP A 16 -7.07 -8.41 -26.98
N ARG A 17 -6.93 -8.98 -25.78
CA ARG A 17 -7.67 -8.52 -24.59
C ARG A 17 -7.35 -7.06 -24.25
N LEU A 18 -6.08 -6.65 -24.34
CA LEU A 18 -5.67 -5.26 -24.11
C LEU A 18 -6.25 -4.30 -25.16
N LYS A 19 -6.29 -4.70 -26.43
CA LYS A 19 -6.91 -3.90 -27.49
C LYS A 19 -8.40 -3.68 -27.24
N ARG A 20 -9.16 -4.77 -27.04
CA ARG A 20 -10.62 -4.70 -26.79
C ARG A 20 -10.93 -3.90 -25.53
N LEU A 21 -10.16 -4.10 -24.46
CA LEU A 21 -10.33 -3.34 -23.22
C LEU A 21 -9.98 -1.86 -23.40
N GLY A 22 -8.96 -1.57 -24.20
CA GLY A 22 -8.56 -0.21 -24.57
C GLY A 22 -9.66 0.52 -25.31
N GLU A 23 -10.23 -0.11 -26.34
CA GLU A 23 -11.38 0.42 -27.09
C GLU A 23 -12.56 0.72 -26.16
N ALA A 24 -12.97 -0.26 -25.35
CA ALA A 24 -14.09 -0.10 -24.41
C ALA A 24 -13.86 1.02 -23.37
N LYS A 25 -12.61 1.29 -22.99
CA LYS A 25 -12.25 2.32 -22.00
C LYS A 25 -11.79 3.64 -22.63
N ASN A 26 -11.78 3.76 -23.96
CA ASN A 26 -11.19 4.87 -24.71
C ASN A 26 -9.73 5.17 -24.28
N ARG A 27 -8.91 4.11 -24.22
CA ARG A 27 -7.48 4.17 -23.83
C ARG A 27 -6.64 3.29 -24.73
N THR A 28 -5.35 3.63 -24.87
CA THR A 28 -4.42 2.79 -25.64
C THR A 28 -4.00 1.55 -24.84
N PRO A 29 -3.67 0.42 -25.51
CA PRO A 29 -3.08 -0.74 -24.84
C PRO A 29 -1.84 -0.39 -24.01
N HIS A 30 -1.01 0.55 -24.50
CA HIS A 30 0.17 1.01 -23.76
C HIS A 30 -0.19 1.70 -22.43
N TRP A 31 -1.22 2.55 -22.44
CA TRP A 31 -1.71 3.19 -21.22
C TRP A 31 -2.21 2.15 -20.20
N LEU A 32 -2.93 1.12 -20.66
CA LEU A 32 -3.41 0.04 -19.79
C LEU A 32 -2.26 -0.77 -19.18
N MET A 33 -1.24 -1.12 -19.98
CA MET A 33 -0.06 -1.82 -19.48
C MET A 33 0.68 -0.99 -18.43
N LYS A 34 0.93 0.29 -18.71
CA LYS A 34 1.59 1.18 -17.74
C LYS A 34 0.79 1.29 -16.44
N LYS A 35 -0.53 1.47 -16.56
CA LYS A 35 -1.41 1.57 -15.40
C LYS A 35 -1.38 0.30 -14.57
N ALA A 36 -1.50 -0.88 -15.19
CA ALA A 36 -1.47 -2.15 -14.48
C ALA A 36 -0.15 -2.38 -13.74
N ILE A 37 0.98 -2.03 -14.36
CA ILE A 37 2.30 -2.14 -13.70
C ILE A 37 2.39 -1.22 -12.49
N LEU A 38 1.95 0.04 -12.61
CA LEU A 38 2.01 1.00 -11.51
C LEU A 38 1.09 0.60 -10.34
N GLU A 39 -0.13 0.18 -10.62
CA GLU A 39 -1.06 -0.30 -9.59
C GLU A 39 -0.54 -1.56 -8.88
N TYR A 40 0.12 -2.46 -9.63
CA TYR A 40 0.75 -3.63 -9.03
C TYR A 40 1.92 -3.25 -8.13
N LEU A 41 2.81 -2.35 -8.58
CA LEU A 41 3.93 -1.88 -7.78
C LEU A 41 3.46 -1.25 -6.48
N GLU A 42 2.50 -0.33 -6.52
CA GLU A 42 1.97 0.34 -5.33
C GLU A 42 1.41 -0.65 -4.30
N LYS A 43 0.71 -1.69 -4.79
CA LYS A 43 0.19 -2.76 -3.95
C LYS A 43 1.31 -3.57 -3.29
N GLU A 44 2.29 -4.02 -4.05
CA GLU A 44 3.38 -4.85 -3.54
C GLU A 44 4.31 -4.05 -2.59
N GLU A 45 4.58 -2.79 -2.92
CA GLU A 45 5.38 -1.89 -2.06
C GLU A 45 4.67 -1.61 -0.73
N THR A 46 3.34 -1.47 -0.76
CA THR A 46 2.54 -1.33 0.47
C THR A 46 2.58 -2.59 1.30
N TYR A 47 2.39 -3.76 0.67
CA TYR A 47 2.46 -5.05 1.35
C TYR A 47 3.82 -5.30 1.99
N GLU A 48 4.92 -5.08 1.27
CA GLU A 48 6.26 -5.30 1.82
C GLU A 48 6.60 -4.31 2.94
N ARG A 49 6.13 -3.05 2.86
CA ARG A 49 6.28 -2.09 3.96
C ARG A 49 5.55 -2.56 5.21
N GLU A 50 4.27 -2.92 5.11
CA GLU A 50 3.46 -3.39 6.24
C GLU A 50 4.09 -4.64 6.88
N LYS A 51 4.49 -5.60 6.05
CA LYS A 51 5.20 -6.81 6.49
C LYS A 51 6.50 -6.48 7.21
N GLN A 52 7.30 -5.54 6.71
CA GLN A 52 8.50 -5.09 7.40
C GLN A 52 8.20 -4.45 8.75
N GLU A 53 7.17 -3.61 8.84
CA GLU A 53 6.74 -3.00 10.09
C GLU A 53 6.27 -4.04 11.11
N ASP A 54 5.47 -5.02 10.68
CA ASP A 54 4.98 -6.10 11.54
C ASP A 54 6.12 -6.98 12.05
N MET A 55 7.08 -7.33 11.19
CA MET A 55 8.27 -8.08 11.59
C MET A 55 9.14 -7.30 12.58
N GLN A 56 9.28 -5.98 12.42
CA GLN A 56 10.01 -5.13 13.36
C GLN A 56 9.28 -5.02 14.71
N ARG A 57 7.95 -4.88 14.69
CA ARG A 57 7.13 -4.88 15.92
C ARG A 57 7.25 -6.20 16.66
N TRP A 58 7.19 -7.31 15.93
CA TRP A 58 7.38 -8.65 16.48
C TRP A 58 8.77 -8.80 17.11
N GLN A 59 9.82 -8.40 16.39
CA GLN A 59 11.19 -8.46 16.91
C GLN A 59 11.34 -7.62 18.18
N ARG A 60 10.80 -6.40 18.22
CA ARG A 60 10.83 -5.55 19.42
C ARG A 60 10.15 -6.25 20.59
N TYR A 61 8.98 -6.84 20.40
CA TYR A 61 8.29 -7.58 21.45
C TYR A 61 9.11 -8.78 21.95
N GLN A 62 9.76 -9.52 21.05
CA GLN A 62 10.66 -10.63 21.44
C GLN A 62 11.85 -10.14 22.27
N ASP A 63 12.43 -8.99 21.90
CA ASP A 63 13.63 -8.45 22.54
C ASP A 63 13.33 -7.76 23.89
N THR A 64 12.23 -7.00 23.98
CA THR A 64 11.93 -6.15 25.14
C THR A 64 10.82 -6.69 26.02
N GLY A 65 9.96 -7.56 25.49
CA GLY A 65 8.71 -7.98 26.14
C GLY A 65 7.70 -6.84 26.31
N GLU A 66 7.95 -5.65 25.74
CA GLU A 66 7.06 -4.50 25.88
C GLU A 66 5.72 -4.76 25.20
N HIS A 67 4.65 -4.71 25.98
CA HIS A 67 3.28 -4.77 25.52
C HIS A 67 2.41 -3.90 26.45
N LEU A 68 1.28 -3.44 25.94
CA LEU A 68 0.25 -2.80 26.76
C LEU A 68 -0.85 -3.82 26.99
N ASN A 69 -1.22 -4.03 28.25
CA ASN A 69 -2.43 -4.79 28.55
C ASN A 69 -3.69 -3.95 28.25
N GLN A 70 -4.86 -4.59 28.32
CA GLN A 70 -6.13 -3.95 27.96
C GLN A 70 -6.46 -2.72 28.81
N ASP A 71 -6.17 -2.77 30.12
CA ASP A 71 -6.46 -1.67 31.04
C ASP A 71 -5.55 -0.47 30.77
N GLU A 72 -4.25 -0.74 30.57
CA GLU A 72 -3.26 0.27 30.19
C GLU A 72 -3.62 0.93 28.84
N MET A 73 -4.09 0.13 27.88
CA MET A 73 -4.55 0.62 26.58
C MET A 73 -5.78 1.52 26.69
N SER A 74 -6.75 1.16 27.54
CA SER A 74 -7.96 1.98 27.77
C SER A 74 -7.63 3.36 28.35
N VAL A 75 -6.72 3.39 29.34
CA VAL A 75 -6.21 4.63 29.94
C VAL A 75 -5.46 5.46 28.88
N GLN A 76 -4.61 4.83 28.07
CA GLN A 76 -3.88 5.49 26.98
C GLN A 76 -4.83 6.15 25.96
N LEU A 77 -5.85 5.43 25.49
CA LEU A 77 -6.80 5.91 24.50
C LEU A 77 -7.65 7.08 25.04
N THR A 78 -8.09 7.00 26.30
CA THR A 78 -8.84 8.09 26.94
C THR A 78 -8.02 9.38 26.98
N ARG A 79 -6.76 9.27 27.43
CA ARG A 79 -5.82 10.40 27.44
C ARG A 79 -5.58 10.99 26.04
N LEU A 80 -5.41 10.15 25.02
CA LEU A 80 -5.23 10.63 23.63
C LEU A 80 -6.49 11.36 23.12
N ALA A 81 -7.68 10.86 23.44
CA ALA A 81 -8.93 11.50 23.08
C ALA A 81 -9.08 12.89 23.74
N ASP A 82 -8.73 13.02 25.02
CA ASP A 82 -8.77 14.31 25.73
C ASP A 82 -7.75 15.30 25.17
N GLN A 83 -6.54 14.84 24.86
CA GLN A 83 -5.52 15.67 24.19
C GLN A 83 -6.00 16.19 22.82
N ALA A 84 -6.68 15.34 22.04
CA ALA A 84 -7.23 15.74 20.75
C ALA A 84 -8.35 16.79 20.90
N ARG A 85 -9.24 16.64 21.90
CA ARG A 85 -10.30 17.61 22.20
C ARG A 85 -9.73 18.97 22.62
N MET A 86 -8.71 18.97 23.48
CA MET A 86 -8.05 20.22 23.91
C MET A 86 -7.39 20.96 22.73
N LYS A 87 -6.74 20.23 21.82
CA LYS A 87 -6.14 20.82 20.60
C LYS A 87 -7.17 21.39 19.63
N ALA A 88 -8.38 20.84 19.59
CA ALA A 88 -9.45 21.33 18.72
C ALA A 88 -10.20 22.54 19.31
N ALA A 89 -10.07 22.78 20.62
CA ALA A 89 -10.74 23.85 21.34
C ALA A 89 -9.88 25.13 21.51
N GLY A 90 -8.61 25.11 21.07
CA GLY A 90 -7.69 26.25 21.06
C GLY A 90 -7.28 26.62 19.64
#